data_AF-A0A537X5Q1-F1
#
_entry.id   AF-A0A537X5Q1-F1
#
_cell.length_a   1.000
_cell.length_b   1.000
_cell.length_c   1.000
_cell.angle_alpha   90.00
_cell.angle_beta   90.00
_cell.angle_gamma   90.00
#
_symmetry.space_group_name_H-M   'P 1'
#
loop_
_entity.id
_entity.type
_entity.pdbx_description
1 polymer ?
#
loop_
_entity_poly.entity_id
_entity_poly.type
_entity_poly.pdbx_seq_one_letter_code
_entity_poly.pdbx_strand_id
1 'polypeptide(L)'
;MAFALGAWLAELPTAVLGHLVFAFPSGRVESRAERAFVGASYGAIIGLSGLRTLAVHPVFQRGCGGGTGSHLRRCTSNAALLFRSPAASAILSGLHDVILAGITLVGLGLLVRRWLRATPPARRTLAPVVAVGAVLACLFIAVSVTNVSEASLRVQHGVYAAAQVGILVLPFAFLAGLLQSRLAQIAVSRLVVELGETPPPGKLQGALAAALGDPGVQLAYWWPDREAFVDLDGKLVELSDLPPGLTPTILERGGERVGAL
;
A
#
# COMPACT_ATOMS: atom_id res chain seq x y z
N MET A 1 0.82 -32.62 4.77
CA MET A 1 0.63 -31.83 3.53
C MET A 1 0.02 -30.46 3.81
N ALA A 2 -1.17 -30.36 4.43
CA ALA A 2 -1.82 -29.07 4.73
C ALA A 2 -0.92 -28.06 5.48
N PHE A 3 -0.20 -28.51 6.53
CA PHE A 3 0.75 -27.66 7.25
C PHE A 3 1.86 -27.10 6.35
N ALA A 4 2.46 -27.95 5.51
CA ALA A 4 3.57 -27.55 4.63
C ALA A 4 3.11 -26.50 3.60
N LEU A 5 1.94 -26.72 2.98
CA LEU A 5 1.36 -25.75 2.05
C LEU A 5 1.01 -24.44 2.76
N GLY A 6 0.40 -24.51 3.95
CA GLY A 6 0.10 -23.33 4.75
C GLY A 6 1.35 -22.54 5.13
N ALA A 7 2.41 -23.22 5.58
CA ALA A 7 3.68 -22.61 5.93
C ALA A 7 4.39 -21.98 4.72
N TRP A 8 4.32 -22.62 3.55
CA TRP A 8 4.92 -22.11 2.32
C TRP A 8 4.21 -20.86 1.80
N LEU A 9 2.88 -20.84 1.85
CA LEU A 9 2.06 -19.77 1.28
C LEU A 9 1.72 -18.66 2.29
N ALA A 10 2.16 -18.79 3.55
CA ALA A 10 1.78 -17.89 4.65
C ALA A 10 2.06 -16.40 4.37
N GLU A 11 3.07 -16.10 3.57
CA GLU A 11 3.57 -14.75 3.32
C GLU A 11 3.15 -14.17 1.97
N LEU A 12 2.46 -14.96 1.14
CA LEU A 12 1.90 -14.47 -0.12
C LEU A 12 0.97 -13.27 0.06
N PRO A 13 0.09 -13.21 1.08
CA PRO A 13 -0.74 -12.03 1.31
C PRO A 13 0.10 -10.75 1.49
N THR A 14 1.25 -10.84 2.15
CA THR A 14 2.16 -9.70 2.35
C THR A 14 2.76 -9.24 1.02
N ALA A 15 3.17 -10.18 0.16
CA ALA A 15 3.65 -9.85 -1.20
C ALA A 15 2.58 -9.12 -2.02
N VAL A 16 1.34 -9.61 -1.97
CA VAL A 16 0.19 -9.03 -2.67
C VAL A 16 -0.12 -7.64 -2.13
N LEU A 17 -0.14 -7.44 -0.81
CA LEU A 17 -0.34 -6.12 -0.20
C LEU A 17 0.76 -5.14 -0.61
N GLY A 18 2.03 -5.57 -0.58
CA GLY A 18 3.15 -4.77 -1.07
C GLY A 18 2.97 -4.36 -2.53
N HIS A 19 2.59 -5.29 -3.40
CA HIS A 19 2.30 -4.99 -4.80
C HIS A 19 1.15 -3.97 -4.94
N LEU A 20 0.04 -4.14 -4.23
CA LEU A 20 -1.08 -3.21 -4.26
C LEU A 20 -0.67 -1.78 -3.84
N VAL A 21 0.18 -1.68 -2.82
CA VAL A 21 0.74 -0.40 -2.35
C VAL A 21 1.54 0.29 -3.44
N PHE A 22 2.38 -0.44 -4.19
CA PHE A 22 3.15 0.12 -5.30
C PHE A 22 2.30 0.40 -6.55
N ALA A 23 1.25 -0.37 -6.78
CA ALA A 23 0.34 -0.19 -7.91
C ALA A 23 -0.65 0.97 -7.72
N PHE A 24 -0.92 1.41 -6.49
CA PHE A 24 -1.79 2.54 -6.22
C PHE A 24 -1.16 3.88 -6.68
N PRO A 25 -1.94 4.85 -7.21
CA PRO A 25 -3.37 4.79 -7.55
C PRO A 25 -3.67 4.29 -8.97
N SER A 26 -2.69 4.27 -9.88
CA SER A 26 -2.91 3.98 -11.30
C SER A 26 -3.27 2.51 -11.61
N GLY A 27 -3.20 1.64 -10.60
CA GLY A 27 -3.43 0.20 -10.72
C GLY A 27 -2.27 -0.55 -11.37
N ARG A 28 -1.15 0.13 -11.66
CA ARG A 28 0.02 -0.42 -12.34
C ARG A 28 1.31 0.11 -11.72
N VAL A 29 2.34 -0.73 -11.72
CA VAL A 29 3.68 -0.34 -11.25
C VAL A 29 4.45 0.27 -12.41
N GLU A 30 4.54 1.61 -12.43
CA GLU A 30 5.07 2.35 -13.58
C GLU A 30 6.61 2.28 -13.64
N SER A 31 7.28 2.45 -12.50
CA SER A 31 8.74 2.49 -12.49
C SER A 31 9.36 1.10 -12.69
N ARG A 32 10.48 1.04 -13.44
CA ARG A 32 11.24 -0.21 -13.62
C ARG A 32 11.82 -0.72 -12.29
N ALA A 33 12.22 0.21 -11.41
CA ALA A 33 12.76 -0.13 -10.10
C ALA A 33 11.71 -0.77 -9.19
N GLU A 34 10.50 -0.22 -9.11
CA GLU A 34 9.42 -0.82 -8.32
C GLU A 34 8.96 -2.15 -8.90
N ARG A 35 8.93 -2.31 -10.23
CA ARG A 35 8.62 -3.61 -10.87
C ARG A 35 9.66 -4.67 -10.54
N ALA A 36 10.94 -4.32 -10.63
CA ALA A 36 12.03 -5.23 -10.26
C ALA A 36 11.94 -5.59 -8.77
N PHE A 37 11.67 -4.61 -7.90
CA PHE A 37 11.47 -4.82 -6.47
C PHE A 37 10.29 -5.75 -6.17
N VAL A 38 9.12 -5.52 -6.78
CA VAL A 38 7.93 -6.37 -6.61
C VAL A 38 8.23 -7.79 -7.09
N GLY A 39 8.81 -7.96 -8.29
CA GLY A 39 9.19 -9.27 -8.81
C GLY A 39 10.19 -10.00 -7.92
N ALA A 40 11.23 -9.31 -7.46
CA ALA A 40 12.21 -9.85 -6.51
C ALA A 40 11.57 -10.23 -5.18
N SER A 41 10.61 -9.44 -4.69
CA SER A 41 9.88 -9.73 -3.45
C SER A 41 9.05 -11.00 -3.55
N TYR A 42 8.32 -11.19 -4.66
CA TYR A 42 7.59 -12.44 -4.92
C TYR A 42 8.55 -13.64 -5.02
N GLY A 43 9.63 -13.50 -5.78
CA GLY A 43 10.64 -14.55 -5.93
C GLY A 43 11.27 -14.94 -4.59
N ALA A 44 11.63 -13.95 -3.79
CA ALA A 44 12.17 -14.16 -2.45
C ALA A 44 11.14 -14.83 -1.54
N ILE A 45 9.90 -14.35 -1.48
CA ILE A 45 8.86 -14.93 -0.62
C ILE A 45 8.59 -16.38 -1.02
N ILE A 46 8.37 -16.67 -2.30
CA ILE A 46 8.06 -18.04 -2.76
C ILE A 46 9.26 -18.97 -2.55
N GLY A 47 10.46 -18.54 -2.95
CA GLY A 47 11.66 -19.37 -2.88
C GLY A 47 12.14 -19.60 -1.44
N LEU A 48 12.23 -18.53 -0.66
CA LEU A 48 12.78 -18.56 0.69
C LEU A 48 11.79 -19.19 1.69
N SER A 49 10.48 -18.93 1.56
CA SER A 49 9.46 -19.63 2.36
C SER A 49 9.38 -21.10 2.00
N GLY A 50 9.54 -21.45 0.73
CA GLY A 50 9.61 -22.84 0.27
C GLY A 50 10.80 -23.55 0.90
N LEU A 51 11.99 -22.96 0.81
CA LEU A 51 13.22 -23.47 1.40
C LEU A 51 13.08 -23.63 2.92
N ARG A 52 12.57 -22.60 3.63
CA ARG A 52 12.30 -22.65 5.08
C ARG A 52 11.37 -23.81 5.43
N THR A 53 10.33 -24.04 4.63
CA THR A 53 9.37 -25.12 4.84
C THR A 53 10.02 -26.52 4.79
N LEU A 54 11.18 -26.67 4.14
CA LEU A 54 11.91 -27.95 4.11
C LEU A 54 12.59 -28.31 5.45
N ALA A 55 12.77 -27.33 6.34
CA ALA A 55 13.44 -27.49 7.63
C ALA A 55 12.57 -27.09 8.83
N VAL A 56 11.45 -26.38 8.63
CA VAL A 56 10.64 -25.86 9.73
C VAL A 56 9.90 -26.97 10.47
N HIS A 57 10.05 -27.00 11.80
CA HIS A 57 9.28 -27.87 12.67
C HIS A 57 7.92 -27.24 12.99
N PRO A 58 6.82 -28.02 13.02
CA PRO A 58 5.51 -27.50 13.34
C PRO A 58 5.45 -26.96 14.76
N VAL A 59 5.03 -25.70 14.87
CA VAL A 59 4.62 -25.08 16.14
C VAL A 59 3.44 -25.91 16.68
N PHE A 60 3.38 -26.20 17.99
CA PHE A 60 2.47 -27.15 18.67
C PHE A 60 2.96 -28.60 18.87
N GLN A 61 4.27 -28.81 18.99
CA GLN A 61 4.84 -30.09 19.47
C GLN A 61 4.99 -30.19 21.00
N ARG A 62 4.62 -29.18 21.80
CA ARG A 62 4.70 -29.28 23.27
C ARG A 62 3.77 -30.41 23.75
N GLY A 63 4.36 -31.48 24.27
CA GLY A 63 3.65 -32.71 24.68
C GLY A 63 3.60 -33.82 23.63
N CYS A 64 4.20 -33.63 22.46
CA CYS A 64 4.45 -34.68 21.46
C CYS A 64 5.81 -35.33 21.76
N GLY A 65 5.87 -36.13 22.81
CA GLY A 65 7.03 -36.93 23.20
C GLY A 65 6.53 -38.17 23.94
N GLY A 66 7.10 -39.34 23.62
CA GLY A 66 6.64 -40.67 24.05
C GLY A 66 6.55 -40.87 25.57
N GLY A 67 5.53 -40.31 26.19
CA GLY A 67 5.03 -40.76 27.47
C GLY A 67 4.24 -42.05 27.25
N THR A 68 4.48 -43.03 28.12
CA THR A 68 3.82 -44.35 28.18
C THR A 68 2.31 -44.30 28.50
N GLY A 69 1.66 -43.16 28.26
CA GLY A 69 0.23 -42.93 28.44
C GLY A 69 -0.48 -42.80 27.09
N SER A 70 -1.51 -43.61 26.90
CA SER A 70 -2.32 -43.85 25.71
C SER A 70 -3.15 -42.68 25.16
N HIS A 71 -2.67 -41.43 25.24
CA HIS A 71 -3.28 -40.32 24.52
C HIS A 71 -2.52 -40.09 23.21
N LEU A 72 -2.95 -40.73 22.12
CA LEU A 72 -2.55 -40.36 20.75
C LEU A 72 -3.07 -38.95 20.44
N ARG A 73 -2.39 -37.91 20.94
CA ARG A 73 -2.58 -36.55 20.43
C ARG A 73 -2.12 -36.57 18.97
N ARG A 74 -3.00 -36.14 18.05
CA ARG A 74 -2.64 -35.98 16.64
C ARG A 74 -1.57 -34.91 16.53
N CYS A 75 -0.30 -35.32 16.51
CA CYS A 75 0.82 -34.43 16.31
C CYS A 75 0.86 -34.03 14.83
N THR A 76 0.83 -32.72 14.58
CA THR A 76 1.02 -32.20 13.23
C THR A 76 2.44 -32.51 12.79
N SER A 77 2.60 -33.09 11.61
CA SER A 77 3.89 -33.32 10.97
C SER A 77 4.03 -32.44 9.73
N ASN A 78 5.23 -31.91 9.53
CA ASN A 78 5.57 -31.26 8.29
C ASN A 78 5.99 -32.33 7.27
N ALA A 79 5.15 -32.52 6.24
CA ALA A 79 5.39 -33.54 5.23
C ALA A 79 6.50 -33.17 4.23
N ALA A 80 6.89 -31.89 4.18
CA ALA A 80 7.99 -31.40 3.35
C ALA A 80 9.34 -31.40 4.09
N LEU A 81 9.39 -31.93 5.32
CA LEU A 81 10.59 -31.92 6.15
C LEU A 81 11.66 -32.85 5.58
N LEU A 82 12.63 -32.29 4.87
CA LEU A 82 13.79 -33.00 4.34
C LEU A 82 14.96 -32.95 5.32
N PHE A 83 15.17 -31.78 5.95
CA PHE A 83 16.24 -31.58 6.93
C PHE A 83 15.70 -31.74 8.34
N ARG A 84 16.01 -32.86 8.99
CA ARG A 84 15.69 -33.12 10.40
C ARG A 84 16.82 -32.66 11.32
N SER A 85 17.22 -31.40 11.21
CA SER A 85 18.23 -30.82 12.11
C SER A 85 17.76 -29.48 12.69
N PRO A 86 17.84 -29.31 14.03
CA PRO A 86 17.51 -28.04 14.67
C PRO A 86 18.36 -26.87 14.13
N ALA A 87 19.64 -27.15 13.82
CA ALA A 87 20.54 -26.16 13.25
C ALA A 87 20.09 -25.67 11.85
N ALA A 88 19.66 -26.56 10.95
CA ALA A 88 19.15 -26.14 9.64
C ALA A 88 17.87 -25.32 9.78
N SER A 89 16.96 -25.71 10.67
CA SER A 89 15.74 -24.93 10.95
C SER A 89 16.09 -23.52 11.44
N ALA A 90 17.05 -23.39 12.36
CA ALA A 90 17.46 -22.09 12.90
C ALA A 90 18.12 -21.20 11.83
N ILE A 91 19.06 -21.75 11.05
CA ILE A 91 19.78 -21.01 10.00
C ILE A 91 18.81 -20.55 8.90
N LEU A 92 17.93 -21.44 8.40
CA LEU A 92 16.99 -21.09 7.34
C LEU A 92 15.95 -20.07 7.82
N SER A 93 15.48 -20.19 9.06
CA SER A 93 14.53 -19.22 9.62
C SER A 93 15.18 -17.86 9.85
N GLY A 94 16.42 -17.82 10.36
CA GLY A 94 17.16 -16.57 10.53
C GLY A 94 17.47 -15.88 9.20
N LEU A 95 17.93 -16.62 8.19
CA LEU A 95 18.14 -16.10 6.84
C LEU A 95 16.84 -15.55 6.23
N HIS A 96 15.74 -16.29 6.41
CA HIS A 96 14.43 -15.88 5.95
C HIS A 96 13.97 -14.57 6.60
N ASP A 97 14.02 -14.46 7.93
CA ASP A 97 13.63 -13.26 8.66
C ASP A 97 14.52 -12.05 8.28
N VAL A 98 15.84 -12.23 8.17
CA VAL A 98 16.78 -11.16 7.82
C VAL A 98 16.55 -10.65 6.40
N ILE A 99 16.41 -11.55 5.43
CA ILE A 99 16.22 -11.17 4.02
C ILE A 99 14.88 -10.44 3.85
N LEU A 100 13.80 -10.95 4.46
CA LEU A 100 12.50 -10.30 4.36
C LEU A 100 12.49 -8.95 5.07
N ALA A 101 13.12 -8.82 6.25
CA ALA A 101 13.26 -7.52 6.90
C ALA A 101 14.01 -6.52 6.01
N GLY A 102 15.06 -6.96 5.32
CA GLY A 102 15.77 -6.16 4.32
C GLY A 102 14.86 -5.72 3.16
N ILE A 103 14.07 -6.63 2.59
CA ILE A 103 13.09 -6.31 1.54
C ILE A 103 12.06 -5.31 2.05
N THR A 104 11.55 -5.47 3.27
CA THR A 104 10.61 -4.54 3.89
C THR A 104 11.21 -3.14 4.04
N LEU A 105 12.46 -3.02 4.49
CA LEU A 105 13.18 -1.75 4.62
C LEU A 105 13.38 -1.07 3.26
N VAL A 106 13.78 -1.82 2.24
CA VAL A 106 13.92 -1.30 0.87
C VAL A 106 12.57 -0.81 0.35
N GLY A 107 11.50 -1.59 0.52
CA GLY A 107 10.15 -1.21 0.13
C GLY A 107 9.67 0.07 0.81
N LEU A 108 9.89 0.18 2.13
CA LEU A 108 9.58 1.39 2.89
C LEU A 108 10.38 2.59 2.39
N GLY A 109 11.68 2.42 2.11
CA GLY A 109 12.53 3.48 1.57
C GLY A 109 12.07 3.96 0.18
N LEU A 110 11.67 3.05 -0.71
CA LEU A 110 11.11 3.39 -2.03
C LEU A 110 9.81 4.17 -1.88
N LEU A 111 8.93 3.74 -0.99
CA LEU A 111 7.64 4.38 -0.72
C LEU A 111 7.81 5.78 -0.10
N VAL A 112 8.72 5.94 0.87
CA VAL A 112 9.07 7.25 1.43
C VAL A 112 9.68 8.16 0.35
N ARG A 113 10.61 7.65 -0.46
CA ARG A 113 11.20 8.41 -1.58
C ARG A 113 10.14 8.85 -2.58
N ARG A 114 9.15 8.00 -2.88
CA ARG A 114 8.02 8.33 -3.76
C ARG A 114 7.16 9.44 -3.16
N TRP A 115 6.85 9.36 -1.86
CA TRP A 115 6.09 10.40 -1.16
C TRP A 115 6.83 11.74 -1.11
N LEU A 116 8.14 11.73 -0.84
CA LEU A 116 8.96 12.94 -0.80
C LEU A 116 9.08 13.62 -2.17
N ARG A 117 9.09 12.85 -3.27
CA ARG A 117 9.13 13.40 -4.64
C ARG A 117 7.77 13.82 -5.20
N ALA A 118 6.67 13.45 -4.54
CA ALA A 118 5.34 13.79 -4.99
C ALA A 118 5.02 15.29 -4.78
N THR A 119 4.21 15.87 -5.66
CA THR A 119 3.65 17.22 -5.50
C THR A 119 2.71 17.29 -4.28
N PRO A 120 2.45 18.48 -3.71
CA PRO A 120 1.58 18.63 -2.54
C PRO A 120 0.20 17.93 -2.64
N PRO A 121 -0.56 18.03 -3.75
CA PRO A 121 -1.81 17.28 -3.91
C PRO A 121 -1.58 15.76 -3.95
N ALA A 122 -0.55 15.30 -4.67
CA ALA A 122 -0.21 13.88 -4.75
C ALA A 122 0.27 13.30 -3.40
N ARG A 123 0.87 14.10 -2.51
CA ARG A 123 1.24 13.65 -1.16
C ARG A 123 0.02 13.36 -0.30
N ARG A 124 -1.08 14.10 -0.46
CA ARG A 124 -2.33 13.88 0.29
C ARG A 124 -3.02 12.60 -0.15
N THR A 125 -3.01 12.30 -1.46
CA THR A 125 -3.57 11.04 -1.99
C THR A 125 -2.73 9.82 -1.60
N LEU A 126 -1.41 9.96 -1.52
CA LEU A 126 -0.50 8.89 -1.11
C LEU A 126 -0.39 8.69 0.41
N ALA A 127 -0.70 9.70 1.23
CA ALA A 127 -0.50 9.66 2.68
C ALA A 127 -1.14 8.45 3.39
N PRO A 128 -2.40 8.05 3.11
CA PRO A 128 -3.01 6.88 3.75
C PRO A 128 -2.27 5.58 3.40
N VAL A 129 -1.85 5.45 2.14
CA VAL A 129 -1.10 4.29 1.66
C VAL A 129 0.28 4.22 2.31
N VAL A 130 0.95 5.37 2.43
CA VAL A 130 2.24 5.47 3.10
C VAL A 130 2.13 5.10 4.58
N ALA A 131 1.10 5.60 5.27
CA ALA A 131 0.86 5.28 6.67
C ALA A 131 0.60 3.79 6.88
N VAL A 132 -0.26 3.18 6.06
CA VAL A 132 -0.53 1.74 6.10
C VAL A 132 0.73 0.91 5.84
N GLY A 133 1.48 1.25 4.77
CA GLY A 133 2.73 0.57 4.44
C GLY A 133 3.77 0.69 5.55
N ALA A 134 3.88 1.85 6.19
CA ALA A 134 4.79 2.08 7.31
C ALA A 134 4.38 1.25 8.55
N VAL A 135 3.09 1.22 8.90
CA VAL A 135 2.60 0.41 10.03
C VAL A 135 2.88 -1.07 9.80
N LEU A 136 2.60 -1.59 8.60
CA LEU A 136 2.91 -2.98 8.23
C LEU A 136 4.41 -3.27 8.33
N ALA A 137 5.25 -2.38 7.80
CA ALA A 137 6.69 -2.51 7.86
C ALA A 137 7.19 -2.55 9.32
N CYS A 138 6.70 -1.65 10.17
CA CYS A 138 7.08 -1.60 11.58
C CYS A 138 6.67 -2.88 12.34
N LEU A 139 5.44 -3.38 12.13
CA LEU A 139 4.97 -4.61 12.77
C LEU A 139 5.81 -5.83 12.33
N PHE A 140 6.12 -5.92 11.05
CA PHE A 140 6.94 -7.00 10.52
C PHE A 140 8.38 -6.95 11.06
N ILE A 141 9.00 -5.77 11.04
CA ILE A 141 10.36 -5.56 11.59
C ILE A 141 10.38 -5.90 13.08
N ALA A 142 9.35 -5.50 13.85
CA ALA A 142 9.26 -5.82 15.27
C ALA A 142 9.25 -7.35 15.49
N VAL A 143 8.47 -8.09 14.70
CA VAL A 143 8.46 -9.57 14.75
C VAL A 143 9.84 -10.14 14.43
N SER A 144 10.46 -9.73 13.33
CA SER A 144 11.79 -10.20 12.92
C SER A 144 12.86 -9.93 13.98
N VAL A 145 12.84 -8.73 14.59
CA VAL A 145 13.77 -8.37 15.67
C VAL A 145 13.56 -9.27 16.89
N THR A 146 12.32 -9.57 17.28
CA THR A 146 12.07 -10.49 18.41
C THR A 146 12.54 -11.92 18.15
N ASN A 147 12.48 -12.37 16.90
CA ASN A 147 12.98 -13.70 16.52
C ASN A 147 14.51 -13.76 16.56
N VAL A 148 15.19 -12.78 15.96
CA VAL A 148 16.65 -12.75 15.85
C VAL A 148 17.33 -12.47 17.21
N SER A 149 16.70 -11.67 18.06
CA SER A 149 17.23 -11.35 19.40
C SER A 149 16.98 -12.43 20.45
N GLU A 150 16.36 -13.56 20.08
CA GLU A 150 15.94 -14.62 21.00
C GLU A 150 15.15 -14.08 22.21
N ALA A 151 14.29 -13.08 21.95
CA ALA A 151 13.51 -12.43 23.00
C ALA A 151 12.66 -13.44 23.79
N SER A 152 12.35 -13.14 25.05
CA SER A 152 11.54 -14.05 25.86
C SER A 152 10.23 -14.43 25.17
N LEU A 153 9.76 -15.67 25.38
CA LEU A 153 8.60 -16.22 24.70
C LEU A 153 7.32 -15.36 24.87
N ARG A 154 7.19 -14.69 26.03
CA ARG A 154 6.08 -13.75 26.31
C ARG A 154 6.12 -12.53 25.40
N VAL A 155 7.30 -11.98 25.16
CA VAL A 155 7.50 -10.82 24.27
C VAL A 155 7.21 -11.21 22.83
N GLN A 156 7.75 -12.34 22.36
CA GLN A 156 7.47 -12.85 21.01
C GLN A 156 5.96 -13.00 20.80
N HIS A 157 5.27 -13.74 21.67
CA HIS A 157 3.82 -13.93 21.55
C HIS A 157 3.04 -12.60 21.61
N GLY A 158 3.45 -11.66 22.46
CA GLY A 158 2.82 -10.33 22.53
C GLY A 158 2.96 -9.55 21.23
N VAL A 159 4.17 -9.51 20.65
CA VAL A 159 4.44 -8.85 19.37
C VAL A 159 3.71 -9.54 18.22
N TYR A 160 3.72 -10.87 18.17
CA TYR A 160 2.96 -11.63 17.18
C TYR A 160 1.45 -11.37 17.27
N ALA A 161 0.88 -11.35 18.48
CA ALA A 161 -0.54 -11.04 18.68
C ALA A 161 -0.87 -9.61 18.24
N ALA A 162 -0.02 -8.64 18.60
CA ALA A 162 -0.17 -7.25 18.17
C ALA A 162 -0.10 -7.11 16.63
N ALA A 163 0.83 -7.82 15.99
CA ALA A 163 0.94 -7.85 14.53
C ALA A 163 -0.32 -8.45 13.88
N GLN A 164 -0.86 -9.55 14.42
CA GLN A 164 -2.09 -10.15 13.90
C GLN A 164 -3.32 -9.24 14.06
N VAL A 165 -3.47 -8.59 15.22
CA VAL A 165 -4.53 -7.60 15.43
C VAL A 165 -4.36 -6.41 14.48
N GLY A 166 -3.13 -5.93 14.29
CA GLY A 166 -2.83 -4.86 13.35
C GLY A 166 -3.23 -5.20 11.91
N ILE A 167 -2.89 -6.42 11.45
CA ILE A 167 -3.31 -6.94 10.14
C ILE A 167 -4.83 -7.04 10.03
N LEU A 168 -5.53 -7.42 11.10
CA LEU A 168 -6.99 -7.51 11.11
C LEU A 168 -7.67 -6.14 11.05
N VAL A 169 -7.12 -5.14 11.76
CA VAL A 169 -7.66 -3.78 11.80
C VAL A 169 -7.37 -3.00 10.52
N LEU A 170 -6.26 -3.32 9.83
CA LEU A 170 -5.82 -2.66 8.62
C LEU A 170 -6.87 -2.52 7.49
N PRO A 171 -7.59 -3.58 7.07
CA PRO A 171 -8.64 -3.43 6.05
C PRO A 171 -9.76 -2.49 6.50
N PHE A 172 -10.11 -2.45 7.79
CA PHE A 172 -11.11 -1.51 8.31
C PHE A 172 -10.58 -0.08 8.34
N ALA A 173 -9.32 0.13 8.72
CA ALA A 173 -8.69 1.44 8.67
C ALA A 173 -8.57 1.96 7.22
N PHE A 174 -8.24 1.08 6.28
CA PHE A 174 -8.21 1.40 4.86
C PHE A 174 -9.61 1.74 4.32
N LEU A 175 -10.62 0.94 4.68
CA LEU A 175 -12.02 1.20 4.31
C LEU A 175 -12.52 2.52 4.91
N ALA A 176 -12.21 2.79 6.18
CA ALA A 176 -12.55 4.04 6.84
C ALA A 176 -11.87 5.24 6.16
N GLY A 177 -10.60 5.13 5.79
CA GLY A 177 -9.88 6.16 5.04
C GLY A 177 -10.48 6.41 3.65
N LEU A 178 -10.83 5.35 2.92
CA LEU A 178 -11.50 5.46 1.61
C LEU A 178 -12.92 6.04 1.73
N LEU A 179 -13.64 5.67 2.78
CA LEU A 179 -14.97 6.21 3.05
C LEU A 179 -14.88 7.69 3.40
N GLN A 180 -13.89 8.09 4.22
CA GLN A 180 -13.66 9.48 4.58
C GLN A 180 -13.28 10.34 3.37
N SER A 181 -12.47 9.82 2.45
CA SER A 181 -12.16 10.52 1.19
C SER A 181 -13.39 10.65 0.28
N ARG A 182 -14.25 9.61 0.21
CA ARG A 182 -15.50 9.66 -0.56
C ARG A 182 -16.54 10.58 0.07
N LEU A 183 -16.66 10.59 1.40
CA LEU A 183 -17.58 11.48 2.11
C LEU A 183 -17.16 12.95 1.95
N ALA A 184 -15.86 13.24 1.97
CA ALA A 184 -15.36 14.58 1.65
C ALA A 184 -15.74 15.01 0.23
N GLN A 185 -15.64 14.10 -0.76
CA GLN A 185 -16.08 14.37 -2.14
C GLN A 185 -17.62 14.53 -2.25
N ILE A 186 -18.41 13.76 -1.50
CA ILE A 186 -19.88 13.85 -1.50
C ILE A 186 -20.35 15.15 -0.85
N ALA A 187 -19.71 15.61 0.23
CA ALA A 187 -20.04 16.90 0.83
C ALA A 187 -19.80 18.06 -0.16
N VAL A 188 -18.73 17.97 -0.97
CA VAL A 188 -18.44 18.93 -2.04
C VAL A 188 -19.44 18.82 -3.19
N SER A 189 -19.83 17.61 -3.62
CA SER A 189 -20.82 17.45 -4.70
C SER A 189 -22.21 17.92 -4.27
N ARG A 190 -22.59 17.69 -3.01
CA ARG A 190 -23.84 18.20 -2.44
C ARG A 190 -23.84 19.71 -2.37
N LEU A 191 -22.70 20.34 -2.03
CA LEU A 191 -22.54 21.78 -2.09
C LEU A 191 -22.65 22.32 -3.53
N VAL A 192 -22.15 21.59 -4.54
CA VAL A 192 -22.28 21.95 -5.97
C VAL A 192 -23.72 21.79 -6.47
N VAL A 193 -24.45 20.78 -6.01
CA VAL A 193 -25.86 20.53 -6.37
C VAL A 193 -26.81 21.49 -5.66
N GLU A 194 -26.52 21.82 -4.40
CA GLU A 194 -27.26 22.81 -3.59
C GLU A 194 -27.01 24.25 -4.09
N LEU A 195 -26.07 24.43 -5.02
CA LEU A 195 -25.74 25.72 -5.64
C LEU A 195 -26.54 26.08 -6.91
N GLY A 196 -27.39 25.19 -7.45
CA GLY A 196 -28.30 25.53 -8.54
C GLY A 196 -27.64 25.89 -9.89
N GLU A 197 -28.47 26.08 -10.91
CA GLU A 197 -28.13 26.01 -12.35
C GLU A 197 -27.10 27.02 -12.89
N THR A 198 -26.58 27.94 -12.08
CA THR A 198 -25.47 28.84 -12.46
C THR A 198 -24.59 29.14 -11.23
N PRO A 199 -23.54 28.32 -10.98
CA PRO A 199 -22.62 28.61 -9.89
C PRO A 199 -21.92 29.96 -10.13
N PRO A 200 -21.77 30.82 -9.10
CA PRO A 200 -21.03 32.06 -9.21
C PRO A 200 -19.59 31.83 -9.70
N PRO A 201 -19.03 32.71 -10.55
CA PRO A 201 -17.63 32.61 -10.98
C PRO A 201 -16.70 32.48 -9.77
N GLY A 202 -15.78 31.51 -9.81
CA GLY A 202 -14.81 31.22 -8.74
C GLY A 202 -15.14 30.00 -7.86
N LYS A 203 -16.41 29.67 -7.66
CA LYS A 203 -16.77 28.49 -6.84
C LYS A 203 -16.47 27.17 -7.52
N LEU A 204 -16.51 27.12 -8.86
CA LEU A 204 -16.14 25.93 -9.62
C LEU A 204 -14.64 25.63 -9.51
N GLN A 205 -13.79 26.65 -9.61
CA GLN A 205 -12.35 26.53 -9.40
C GLN A 205 -12.04 26.10 -7.96
N GLY A 206 -12.71 26.68 -6.95
CA GLY A 206 -12.56 26.26 -5.56
C GLY A 206 -12.99 24.81 -5.31
N ALA A 207 -14.08 24.36 -5.94
CA ALA A 207 -14.54 22.97 -5.86
C ALA A 207 -13.57 22.00 -6.55
N LEU A 208 -13.03 22.37 -7.73
CA LEU A 208 -11.99 21.62 -8.43
C LEU A 208 -10.69 21.54 -7.61
N ALA A 209 -10.24 22.67 -7.06
CA ALA A 209 -9.08 22.74 -6.18
C ALA A 209 -9.24 21.86 -4.93
N ALA A 210 -10.44 21.83 -4.34
CA ALA A 210 -10.75 20.96 -3.20
C ALA A 210 -10.83 19.47 -3.61
N ALA A 211 -11.47 19.16 -4.73
CA ALA A 211 -11.63 17.79 -5.22
C ALA A 211 -10.30 17.16 -5.69
N LEU A 212 -9.43 17.96 -6.30
CA LEU A 212 -8.09 17.58 -6.74
C LEU A 212 -7.04 17.75 -5.63
N GLY A 213 -7.38 18.47 -4.56
CA GLY A 213 -6.49 18.76 -3.44
C GLY A 213 -5.38 19.74 -3.77
N ASP A 214 -5.50 20.50 -4.86
CA ASP A 214 -4.50 21.42 -5.39
C ASP A 214 -5.05 22.86 -5.43
N PRO A 215 -4.55 23.78 -4.56
CA PRO A 215 -4.97 25.18 -4.55
C PRO A 215 -4.46 25.97 -5.76
N GLY A 216 -3.51 25.43 -6.53
CA GLY A 216 -2.94 26.06 -7.71
C GLY A 216 -3.74 25.82 -9.00
N VAL A 217 -4.79 25.00 -8.97
CA VAL A 217 -5.64 24.73 -10.14
C VAL A 217 -6.33 26.02 -10.57
N GLN A 218 -6.14 26.39 -11.84
CA GLN A 218 -6.83 27.50 -12.49
C GLN A 218 -7.77 26.95 -13.56
N LEU A 219 -8.94 27.57 -13.70
CA LEU A 219 -9.92 27.16 -14.70
C LEU A 219 -10.07 28.31 -15.70
N ALA A 220 -9.78 28.01 -16.96
CA ALA A 220 -10.04 28.92 -18.07
C ALA A 220 -11.24 28.43 -18.87
N TYR A 221 -12.16 29.34 -19.19
CA TYR A 221 -13.36 29.09 -19.97
C TYR A 221 -13.09 29.33 -21.45
N TRP A 222 -13.65 28.48 -22.31
CA TRP A 222 -13.57 28.70 -23.75
C TRP A 222 -14.57 29.78 -24.17
N TRP A 223 -14.09 30.81 -24.88
CA TRP A 223 -14.92 31.83 -25.52
C TRP A 223 -15.01 31.54 -27.02
N PRO A 224 -16.17 31.05 -27.54
CA PRO A 224 -16.32 30.65 -28.94
C PRO A 224 -16.06 31.79 -29.94
N ASP A 225 -16.66 32.97 -29.73
CA ASP A 225 -16.54 34.11 -30.66
C ASP A 225 -15.12 34.64 -30.85
N ARG A 226 -14.23 34.43 -29.88
CA ARG A 226 -12.84 34.90 -29.91
C ARG A 226 -11.82 33.78 -30.08
N GLU A 227 -12.30 32.53 -30.17
CA GLU A 227 -11.46 31.32 -30.20
C GLU A 227 -10.36 31.31 -29.13
N ALA A 228 -10.67 31.81 -27.93
CA ALA A 228 -9.68 32.03 -26.88
C ALA A 228 -10.15 31.54 -25.52
N PHE A 229 -9.19 31.22 -24.65
CA PHE A 229 -9.45 30.89 -23.26
C PHE A 229 -9.44 32.16 -22.42
N VAL A 230 -10.41 32.28 -21.50
CA VAL A 230 -10.51 33.40 -20.57
C VAL A 230 -10.59 32.92 -19.12
N ASP A 231 -9.99 33.65 -18.21
CA ASP A 231 -10.12 33.39 -16.77
C ASP A 231 -11.48 33.86 -16.22
N LEU A 232 -11.66 33.68 -14.92
CA LEU A 232 -12.86 34.11 -14.20
C LEU A 232 -13.09 35.63 -14.20
N ASP A 233 -12.04 36.41 -14.37
CA ASP A 233 -12.07 37.87 -14.45
C ASP A 233 -12.24 38.36 -15.92
N GLY A 234 -12.40 37.43 -16.88
CA GLY A 234 -12.54 37.70 -18.29
C GLY A 234 -11.24 38.08 -19.00
N LYS A 235 -10.07 37.87 -18.38
CA LYS A 235 -8.77 38.10 -19.01
C LYS A 235 -8.39 36.90 -19.87
N LEU A 236 -7.78 37.19 -21.00
CA LEU A 236 -7.26 36.18 -21.91
C LEU A 236 -6.15 35.36 -21.24
N VAL A 237 -6.27 34.04 -21.33
CA VAL A 237 -5.26 33.08 -20.88
C VAL A 237 -4.66 32.41 -22.11
N GLU A 238 -3.40 32.71 -22.38
CA GLU A 238 -2.65 32.01 -23.42
C GLU A 238 -2.02 30.73 -22.84
N LEU A 239 -2.52 29.57 -23.27
CA LEU A 239 -2.00 28.26 -22.84
C LEU A 239 -0.52 28.06 -23.24
N SER A 240 -0.03 28.82 -24.22
CA SER A 240 1.35 28.83 -24.70
C SER A 240 2.33 29.49 -23.73
N ASP A 241 1.85 30.42 -22.90
CA ASP A 241 2.63 31.32 -22.04
C ASP A 241 2.48 30.98 -20.54
N LEU A 242 2.09 29.73 -20.25
CA LEU A 242 1.92 29.28 -18.87
C LEU A 242 3.27 29.25 -18.12
N PRO A 243 3.29 29.66 -16.83
CA PRO A 243 4.47 29.56 -15.98
C PRO A 243 5.08 28.15 -16.01
N PRO A 244 6.42 28.03 -15.96
CA PRO A 244 7.08 26.73 -15.97
C PRO A 244 6.61 25.86 -14.79
N GLY A 245 6.01 24.70 -15.11
CA GLY A 245 5.46 23.75 -14.14
C GLY A 245 3.95 23.50 -14.25
N LEU A 246 3.22 24.30 -15.05
CA LEU A 246 1.81 24.08 -15.35
C LEU A 246 1.67 23.30 -16.67
N THR A 247 0.75 22.33 -16.71
CA THR A 247 0.45 21.54 -17.91
C THR A 247 -1.02 21.72 -18.26
N PRO A 248 -1.34 22.38 -19.39
CA PRO A 248 -2.72 22.64 -19.74
C PRO A 248 -3.44 21.35 -20.16
N THR A 249 -4.62 21.12 -19.60
CA THR A 249 -5.52 20.02 -19.98
C THR A 249 -6.79 20.60 -20.57
N ILE A 250 -7.00 20.39 -21.87
CA ILE A 250 -8.20 20.88 -22.57
C ILE A 250 -9.39 20.00 -22.20
N LEU A 251 -10.50 20.64 -21.82
CA LEU A 251 -11.78 20.00 -21.54
C LEU A 251 -12.68 20.10 -22.77
N GLU A 252 -13.18 18.95 -23.23
CA GLU A 252 -14.09 18.84 -24.36
C GLU A 252 -15.41 18.18 -23.93
N ARG A 253 -16.54 18.68 -24.45
CA ARG A 253 -17.86 18.09 -24.26
C ARG A 253 -18.47 17.82 -25.64
N GLY A 254 -18.62 16.55 -26.00
CA GLY A 254 -19.16 16.18 -27.31
C GLY A 254 -18.30 16.59 -28.51
N GLY A 255 -16.98 16.78 -28.30
CA GLY A 255 -16.05 17.23 -29.34
C GLY A 255 -15.89 18.75 -29.44
N GLU A 256 -16.62 19.53 -28.63
CA GLU A 256 -16.47 20.99 -28.54
C GLU A 256 -15.64 21.36 -27.30
N ARG A 257 -14.73 22.32 -27.47
CA ARG A 257 -13.92 22.87 -26.37
C ARG A 257 -14.82 23.63 -25.40
N VAL A 258 -14.78 23.26 -24.14
CA VAL A 258 -15.56 23.92 -23.07
C VAL A 258 -14.68 24.66 -22.08
N GLY A 259 -13.39 24.32 -21.97
CA GLY A 259 -12.44 25.03 -21.11
C GLY A 259 -11.06 24.37 -21.06
N ALA A 260 -10.20 24.87 -20.17
CA ALA A 260 -8.88 24.31 -19.89
C ALA A 260 -8.56 24.39 -18.38
N LEU A 261 -7.82 23.39 -17.91
CA LEU A 261 -7.28 23.25 -16.55
C LEU A 261 -5.75 23.37 -16.55
#